data_AF-A0A846C3F2-F1
#
_entry.id   AF-A0A846C3F2-F1
#
_cell.length_a   1.000
_cell.length_b   1.000
_cell.length_c   1.000
_cell.angle_alpha   90.00
_cell.angle_beta   90.00
_cell.angle_gamma   90.00
#
_symmetry.space_group_name_H-M   'P 1'
#
loop_
_entity.id
_entity.type
_entity.pdbx_description
1 polymer ?
#
loop_
_entity_poly.entity_id
_entity_poly.type
_entity_poly.pdbx_seq_one_letter_code
_entity_poly.pdbx_strand_id
1 'polypeptide(L)'
;MSNLSEISNLLPNQVTVTSAISPNLLAGGSGVGDPSYFDLEIEDNDKGILDGAFDFFCIDTDLPLGFNAFDFNNNGVYGEENVLAPNVSEAFGLDPNTTFNEGDSRRFDASVYSSYDPAVTSDGLGGLIEKPENLDLVNWILNNTGTGNALEGYTAGEIQLAIWELMDNAPPSSEELRGVEAFLGFDQANVDEIIDLAQQHGEGFEPQEAGEKVAVILVPEGDLNGLGYGGQIIVTAVEISKFQGSIGDTIFRDDNGDGHQDTGEAGIENVTVELIDKGADGELGGGDDTVVATQTTDADGKYLFEELPTGNYAVKVTDENNALDGLVQTADPDSNLDNMSMVELAPGENNLDQDFGYDAPTGSIGDTIFRDDNADGNQDDGEAGISGVEVKLTDKGADGIFGTDDDVVIGTKTTDADGKYLFEDLEAGNYQVEVLNDNGALDGLDQTADPDSNLDNGSMVELDPGENDLEQDFGYDAPTGSIGDTIFRDDNADGNQDDGEAGISGVEVKLTDKGADGIFGT
;
A
#
# COMPACT_ATOMS: atom_id res chain seq x y z
N MET A 1 17.21 2.61 -2.06
CA MET A 1 17.81 3.81 -2.72
C MET A 1 16.96 5.09 -2.61
N SER A 2 15.62 5.06 -2.53
CA SER A 2 14.81 6.31 -2.57
C SER A 2 14.68 7.08 -1.24
N ASN A 3 15.02 6.51 -0.07
CA ASN A 3 14.67 7.16 1.20
C ASN A 3 15.82 7.84 1.97
N LEU A 4 17.10 7.52 1.69
CA LEU A 4 18.22 8.21 2.35
C LEU A 4 18.35 9.69 1.90
N SER A 5 17.96 10.01 0.66
CA SER A 5 17.89 11.40 0.20
C SER A 5 16.77 12.21 0.87
N GLU A 6 15.76 11.54 1.45
CA GLU A 6 14.70 12.20 2.20
C GLU A 6 15.10 12.51 3.65
N ILE A 7 16.23 11.97 4.14
CA ILE A 7 16.78 12.31 5.47
C ILE A 7 16.97 13.83 5.60
N SER A 8 17.33 14.52 4.52
CA SER A 8 17.43 15.98 4.51
C SER A 8 16.10 16.68 4.84
N ASN A 9 14.95 16.08 4.51
CA ASN A 9 13.63 16.64 4.85
C ASN A 9 13.28 16.46 6.33
N LEU A 10 14.02 15.61 7.05
CA LEU A 10 13.89 15.38 8.49
C LEU A 10 14.83 16.30 9.29
N LEU A 11 15.88 16.81 8.66
CA LEU A 11 16.78 17.79 9.25
C LEU A 11 16.12 19.18 9.23
N PRO A 12 16.30 20.01 10.27
CA PRO A 12 15.81 21.37 10.23
C PRO A 12 16.58 22.17 9.17
N ASN A 13 15.87 23.07 8.48
CA ASN A 13 16.45 23.90 7.43
C ASN A 13 17.58 24.83 7.94
N GLN A 14 17.60 25.12 9.24
CA GLN A 14 18.65 25.89 9.92
C GLN A 14 18.87 25.35 11.34
N VAL A 15 20.13 25.28 11.78
CA VAL A 15 20.48 24.88 13.16
C VAL A 15 21.17 26.03 13.89
N THR A 16 20.82 26.20 15.17
CA THR A 16 21.52 27.08 16.10
C THR A 16 22.51 26.26 16.91
N VAL A 17 23.81 26.36 16.60
CA VAL A 17 24.84 25.67 17.39
C VAL A 17 25.11 26.44 18.67
N THR A 18 24.98 25.79 19.83
CA THR A 18 25.26 26.39 21.14
C THR A 18 26.53 25.79 21.73
N SER A 19 27.58 26.60 21.90
CA SER A 19 28.79 26.15 22.61
C SER A 19 28.51 25.96 24.11
N ALA A 20 28.75 24.76 24.66
CA ALA A 20 28.76 24.51 26.09
C ALA A 20 30.12 23.90 26.50
N ILE A 21 31.05 24.73 26.98
CA ILE A 21 32.29 24.20 27.57
C ILE A 21 31.93 23.50 28.88
N SER A 22 31.92 22.16 28.91
CA SER A 22 31.63 21.39 30.11
C SER A 22 32.78 21.50 31.15
N PRO A 23 32.48 21.78 32.43
CA PRO A 23 33.48 21.84 33.48
C PRO A 23 33.68 20.45 34.11
N ASN A 24 34.71 19.69 33.73
CA ASN A 24 35.50 18.80 34.62
C ASN A 24 36.43 17.82 33.87
N LEU A 25 37.76 18.01 33.99
CA LEU A 25 38.67 16.90 34.36
C LEU A 25 39.98 17.41 35.01
N LEU A 26 39.88 18.28 36.02
CA LEU A 26 41.00 18.53 36.94
C LEU A 26 40.90 17.59 38.14
N ALA A 27 41.14 16.30 37.92
CA ALA A 27 41.36 15.35 39.01
C ALA A 27 42.48 14.35 38.67
N GLY A 28 43.70 14.88 38.50
CA GLY A 28 44.94 14.16 38.81
C GLY A 28 45.24 12.93 37.95
N GLY A 29 45.65 13.14 36.71
CA GLY A 29 46.36 12.15 35.92
C GLY A 29 46.99 12.82 34.71
N SER A 30 48.30 12.65 34.52
CA SER A 30 48.96 12.97 33.25
C SER A 30 48.44 11.99 32.21
N GLY A 31 47.39 12.38 31.50
CA GLY A 31 46.73 11.62 30.45
C GLY A 31 46.10 12.60 29.48
N VAL A 32 46.12 12.24 28.21
CA VAL A 32 45.64 12.95 27.02
C VAL A 32 44.35 13.74 27.33
N GLY A 33 44.30 15.00 26.89
CA GLY A 33 43.13 15.87 27.08
C GLY A 33 41.93 15.32 26.33
N ASP A 34 40.83 15.08 27.05
CA ASP A 34 39.54 14.79 26.42
C ASP A 34 38.99 16.07 25.75
N PRO A 35 38.38 15.95 24.55
CA PRO A 35 37.87 17.09 23.81
C PRO A 35 36.70 17.77 24.54
N SER A 36 36.62 19.09 24.38
CA SER A 36 35.44 19.88 24.77
C SER A 36 34.26 19.53 23.85
N TYR A 37 33.20 18.98 24.42
CA TYR A 37 31.95 18.65 23.73
C TYR A 37 31.23 19.93 23.28
N PHE A 38 30.75 19.95 22.04
CA PHE A 38 29.77 20.91 21.55
C PHE A 38 28.44 20.19 21.44
N ASP A 39 27.44 20.60 22.23
CA ASP A 39 26.09 20.05 22.11
C ASP A 39 25.37 20.75 20.95
N LEU A 40 25.19 20.02 19.85
CA LEU A 40 24.30 20.44 18.77
C LEU A 40 22.88 19.99 19.11
N GLU A 41 22.09 20.89 19.68
CA GLU A 41 20.66 20.63 19.84
C GLU A 41 19.97 20.94 18.49
N ILE A 42 19.73 19.88 17.72
CA ILE A 42 18.86 19.93 16.54
C ILE A 42 17.43 19.90 17.07
N GLU A 43 16.75 21.05 17.15
CA GLU A 43 15.31 21.10 17.42
C GLU A 43 14.58 20.47 16.21
N ASP A 44 14.30 19.18 16.32
CA ASP A 44 13.46 18.44 15.39
C ASP A 44 12.05 19.04 15.38
N ASN A 45 11.50 19.26 14.18
CA ASN A 45 10.10 19.65 13.99
C ASN A 45 9.14 18.45 14.23
N ASP A 46 9.22 17.83 15.40
CA ASP A 46 8.33 16.77 15.92
C ASP A 46 8.48 15.34 15.34
N LYS A 47 9.60 14.90 14.74
CA LYS A 47 9.68 13.54 14.13
C LYS A 47 10.49 12.47 14.87
N GLY A 48 11.40 12.81 15.78
CA GLY A 48 12.13 11.87 16.64
C GLY A 48 13.02 10.84 15.93
N ILE A 49 13.41 11.08 14.66
CA ILE A 49 14.16 10.12 13.80
C ILE A 49 15.69 10.24 13.98
N LEU A 50 16.16 11.35 14.56
CA LEU A 50 17.58 11.65 14.73
C LEU A 50 17.83 12.09 16.18
N ASP A 51 18.77 11.45 16.88
CA ASP A 51 19.15 11.76 18.27
C ASP A 51 20.68 11.67 18.44
N GLY A 52 21.29 12.46 19.33
CA GLY A 52 22.70 12.31 19.68
C GLY A 52 23.51 13.58 19.94
N ALA A 53 24.68 13.40 20.56
CA ALA A 53 25.74 14.40 20.71
C ALA A 53 26.83 14.09 19.68
N PHE A 54 27.29 15.10 18.93
CA PHE A 54 28.05 14.85 17.71
C PHE A 54 29.48 15.39 17.74
N ASP A 55 30.39 14.60 17.17
CA ASP A 55 31.75 15.02 16.85
C ASP A 55 31.73 15.84 15.54
N PHE A 56 32.52 16.91 15.49
CA PHE A 56 32.59 17.81 14.34
C PHE A 56 33.89 17.61 13.57
N PHE A 57 33.76 17.61 12.24
CA PHE A 57 34.86 17.48 11.30
C PHE A 57 34.86 18.65 10.29
N CYS A 58 35.88 19.50 10.26
CA CYS A 58 35.99 20.63 9.31
C CYS A 58 36.64 20.19 7.98
N ILE A 59 36.20 20.73 6.83
CA ILE A 59 36.59 20.18 5.51
C ILE A 59 37.33 21.14 4.53
N ASP A 60 37.56 22.43 4.86
CA ASP A 60 38.16 23.37 3.88
C ASP A 60 39.36 24.20 4.41
N THR A 61 40.38 24.40 3.55
CA THR A 61 41.64 25.17 3.73
C THR A 61 42.01 26.16 2.62
N ASP A 62 41.07 26.93 2.09
CA ASP A 62 41.48 28.22 1.49
C ASP A 62 42.18 29.19 2.49
N LEU A 63 42.46 28.73 3.74
CA LEU A 63 43.19 29.41 4.79
C LEU A 63 44.37 28.56 5.33
N PRO A 64 45.55 29.17 5.57
CA PRO A 64 46.74 28.46 6.01
C PRO A 64 46.52 27.77 7.38
N LEU A 65 47.10 26.58 7.55
CA LEU A 65 46.99 25.67 8.72
C LEU A 65 47.23 26.24 10.13
N GLY A 66 47.57 27.53 10.27
CA GLY A 66 47.56 28.20 11.57
C GLY A 66 46.16 28.42 12.16
N PHE A 67 45.09 28.14 11.40
CA PHE A 67 43.72 28.52 11.72
C PHE A 67 42.74 27.35 11.97
N ASN A 68 43.15 26.10 11.73
CA ASN A 68 42.27 24.92 11.80
C ASN A 68 42.62 23.95 12.95
N ALA A 69 43.48 24.36 13.88
CA ALA A 69 43.89 23.52 15.01
C ALA A 69 43.11 23.89 16.29
N PHE A 70 42.41 22.91 16.88
CA PHE A 70 41.91 23.00 18.25
C PHE A 70 43.09 23.24 19.22
N ASP A 71 43.16 24.41 19.85
CA ASP A 71 44.14 24.71 20.90
C ASP A 71 43.65 24.26 22.28
N PHE A 72 44.27 23.23 22.84
CA PHE A 72 44.00 22.73 24.19
C PHE A 72 45.02 23.16 25.26
N ASN A 73 45.94 24.10 24.98
CA ASN A 73 47.00 24.45 25.94
C ASN A 73 47.11 25.95 26.25
N ASN A 74 46.15 26.48 27.00
CA ASN A 74 46.42 27.70 27.79
C ASN A 74 46.96 27.35 29.17
N ASN A 75 48.24 26.92 29.23
CA ASN A 75 49.03 27.01 30.46
C ASN A 75 49.98 28.20 30.35
N GLY A 76 49.45 29.39 30.63
CA GLY A 76 50.22 30.63 30.61
C GLY A 76 51.41 30.61 31.57
N VAL A 77 52.61 30.90 31.04
CA VAL A 77 53.68 31.52 31.82
C VAL A 77 54.27 32.67 30.99
N TYR A 78 53.88 33.88 31.38
CA TYR A 78 54.54 35.12 30.96
C TYR A 78 56.02 35.10 31.37
N GLY A 79 56.92 35.27 30.41
CA GLY A 79 58.36 35.43 30.59
C GLY A 79 58.94 36.24 29.44
N GLU A 80 59.80 37.20 29.75
CA GLU A 80 60.10 38.40 28.96
C GLU A 80 60.96 38.19 27.69
N GLU A 81 60.79 39.14 26.76
CA GLU A 81 61.65 39.54 25.62
C GLU A 81 61.48 38.87 24.23
N ASN A 82 60.78 39.59 23.34
CA ASN A 82 60.96 39.76 21.88
C ASN A 82 61.25 38.51 21.00
N VAL A 83 60.31 38.15 20.09
CA VAL A 83 60.33 38.43 18.63
C VAL A 83 59.03 37.88 17.98
N LEU A 84 58.22 38.79 17.43
CA LEU A 84 57.22 38.66 16.34
C LEU A 84 56.71 37.27 15.90
N ALA A 85 55.57 36.84 16.45
CA ALA A 85 54.36 36.38 15.73
C ALA A 85 53.23 36.16 16.77
N PRO A 86 52.14 36.95 16.76
CA PRO A 86 51.04 36.79 17.69
C PRO A 86 49.87 36.00 17.06
N ASN A 87 49.12 35.29 17.91
CA ASN A 87 47.75 34.81 17.74
C ASN A 87 47.56 33.42 17.12
N VAL A 88 47.20 32.44 17.96
CA VAL A 88 46.49 31.22 17.56
C VAL A 88 45.35 31.05 18.56
N SER A 89 44.11 31.17 18.10
CA SER A 89 42.88 31.09 18.91
C SER A 89 41.68 31.11 17.96
N GLU A 90 41.49 30.10 17.11
CA GLU A 90 40.34 30.08 16.20
C GLU A 90 39.77 28.66 16.08
N ALA A 91 38.57 28.45 16.65
CA ALA A 91 37.68 27.35 16.36
C ALA A 91 36.32 28.00 16.07
N PHE A 92 35.91 27.93 14.80
CA PHE A 92 34.88 28.77 14.17
C PHE A 92 35.24 30.26 14.19
N GLY A 93 34.89 31.02 13.15
CA GLY A 93 35.20 32.45 12.98
C GLY A 93 34.67 33.35 14.11
N LEU A 94 35.28 33.27 15.29
CA LEU A 94 34.92 33.93 16.52
C LEU A 94 36.10 34.81 16.92
N ASP A 95 35.89 36.11 16.80
CA ASP A 95 36.84 37.20 17.09
C ASP A 95 38.02 36.78 18.00
N PRO A 96 39.26 36.78 17.48
CA PRO A 96 40.46 36.35 18.22
C PRO A 96 40.77 37.24 19.44
N ASN A 97 40.00 38.31 19.68
CA ASN A 97 40.13 39.17 20.86
C ASN A 97 39.13 38.86 21.99
N THR A 98 38.34 37.80 21.89
CA THR A 98 37.33 37.45 22.92
C THR A 98 37.68 36.17 23.67
N THR A 99 38.03 36.31 24.95
CA THR A 99 38.19 35.19 25.88
C THR A 99 36.82 34.52 26.12
N PHE A 100 36.70 33.23 25.80
CA PHE A 100 35.53 32.41 26.19
C PHE A 100 35.53 32.19 27.70
N ASN A 101 34.43 32.50 28.36
CA ASN A 101 34.20 32.11 29.75
C ASN A 101 33.35 30.84 29.81
N GLU A 102 33.47 30.09 30.90
CA GLU A 102 32.58 28.98 31.24
C GLU A 102 31.11 29.46 31.16
N GLY A 103 30.31 28.84 30.28
CA GLY A 103 28.91 29.20 30.04
C GLY A 103 28.62 30.19 28.90
N ASP A 104 29.62 30.60 28.11
CA ASP A 104 29.39 31.40 26.89
C ASP A 104 28.80 30.54 25.76
N SER A 105 27.58 30.87 25.33
CA SER A 105 26.92 30.33 24.14
C SER A 105 27.10 31.25 22.93
N ARG A 106 27.72 30.78 21.86
CA ARG A 106 27.63 31.40 20.52
C ARG A 106 26.46 30.79 19.76
N ARG A 107 25.99 31.49 18.72
CA ARG A 107 24.98 31.01 17.76
C ARG A 107 25.45 31.39 16.37
N PHE A 108 25.42 30.44 15.45
CA PHE A 108 25.52 30.71 14.02
C PHE A 108 24.39 29.96 13.32
N ASP A 109 23.90 30.56 12.24
CA ASP A 109 22.91 29.94 11.37
C ASP A 109 23.67 29.15 10.30
N ALA A 110 23.21 27.94 9.98
CA ALA A 110 23.78 27.13 8.92
C ALA A 110 22.67 26.37 8.20
N SER A 111 22.76 26.29 6.87
CA SER A 111 21.95 25.36 6.09
C SER A 111 22.45 23.93 6.31
N VAL A 112 21.53 22.97 6.41
CA VAL A 112 21.83 21.58 6.79
C VAL A 112 21.49 20.64 5.65
N TYR A 113 22.38 19.70 5.36
CA TYR A 113 22.22 18.70 4.31
C TYR A 113 22.66 17.32 4.81
N SER A 114 21.95 16.26 4.42
CA SER A 114 22.44 14.89 4.54
C SER A 114 23.53 14.62 3.49
N SER A 115 24.44 13.67 3.74
CA SER A 115 25.38 13.17 2.73
C SER A 115 24.70 12.57 1.49
N TYR A 116 23.42 12.21 1.60
CA TYR A 116 22.60 11.68 0.52
C TYR A 116 21.73 12.75 -0.15
N ASP A 117 21.86 14.02 0.25
CA ASP A 117 21.10 15.12 -0.34
C ASP A 117 21.49 15.33 -1.82
N PRO A 118 20.53 15.42 -2.75
CA PRO A 118 20.81 15.69 -4.16
C PRO A 118 21.55 17.02 -4.43
N ALA A 119 21.53 17.97 -3.49
CA ALA A 119 22.26 19.22 -3.56
C ALA A 119 23.76 19.06 -3.27
N VAL A 120 24.18 17.96 -2.62
CA VAL A 120 25.57 17.67 -2.27
C VAL A 120 26.27 17.05 -3.48
N THR A 121 26.77 17.90 -4.35
CA THR A 121 27.48 17.53 -5.59
C THR A 121 28.68 18.44 -5.79
N SER A 122 29.56 18.13 -6.75
CA SER A 122 30.82 18.86 -6.97
C SER A 122 30.58 20.31 -7.41
N ASP A 123 29.45 20.56 -8.07
CA ASP A 123 28.99 21.91 -8.47
C ASP A 123 27.92 22.45 -7.50
N GLY A 124 27.46 21.62 -6.57
CA GLY A 124 26.48 21.93 -5.54
C GLY A 124 27.11 22.67 -4.36
N LEU A 125 26.27 23.29 -3.52
CA LEU A 125 26.70 24.07 -2.36
C LEU A 125 27.78 25.13 -2.64
N GLY A 126 27.90 25.59 -3.90
CA GLY A 126 28.94 26.54 -4.30
C GLY A 126 30.32 25.94 -4.60
N GLY A 127 30.43 24.61 -4.74
CA GLY A 127 31.68 23.90 -5.02
C GLY A 127 32.56 23.68 -3.77
N LEU A 128 31.96 23.83 -2.58
CA LEU A 128 32.65 23.70 -1.30
C LEU A 128 32.98 22.25 -0.91
N ILE A 129 32.40 21.26 -1.61
CA ILE A 129 32.72 19.84 -1.46
C ILE A 129 33.31 19.37 -2.79
N GLU A 130 34.61 19.09 -2.80
CA GLU A 130 35.31 18.82 -4.04
C GLU A 130 35.21 17.35 -4.50
N LYS A 131 35.07 16.41 -3.55
CA LYS A 131 34.91 14.97 -3.80
C LYS A 131 33.67 14.40 -3.10
N PRO A 132 32.45 14.84 -3.46
CA PRO A 132 31.22 14.32 -2.87
C PRO A 132 31.02 12.82 -3.11
N GLU A 133 31.67 12.25 -4.14
CA GLU A 133 31.63 10.81 -4.41
C GLU A 133 32.19 9.94 -3.28
N ASN A 134 32.98 10.50 -2.36
CA ASN A 134 33.57 9.77 -1.23
C ASN A 134 32.73 9.82 0.05
N LEU A 135 31.49 10.34 -0.02
CA LEU A 135 30.62 10.48 1.15
C LEU A 135 30.15 9.15 1.72
N ASP A 136 30.07 8.11 0.90
CA ASP A 136 29.85 6.73 1.35
C ASP A 136 31.03 6.24 2.23
N LEU A 137 32.27 6.55 1.84
CA LEU A 137 33.48 6.27 2.62
C LEU A 137 33.45 7.03 3.96
N VAL A 138 33.04 8.30 3.95
CA VAL A 138 32.87 9.10 5.16
C VAL A 138 31.80 8.50 6.07
N ASN A 139 30.64 8.10 5.52
CA ASN A 139 29.60 7.42 6.29
C ASN A 139 30.11 6.13 6.93
N TRP A 140 30.88 5.33 6.18
CA TRP A 140 31.51 4.12 6.71
C TRP A 140 32.47 4.43 7.86
N ILE A 141 33.33 5.45 7.73
CA ILE A 141 34.26 5.89 8.79
C ILE A 141 33.47 6.22 10.05
N LEU A 142 32.42 7.05 9.94
CA LEU A 142 31.62 7.51 11.08
C LEU A 142 30.98 6.34 11.85
N ASN A 143 30.54 5.31 11.13
CA ASN A 143 29.96 4.09 11.70
C ASN A 143 30.98 3.12 12.28
N ASN A 144 32.27 3.29 11.97
CA ASN A 144 33.34 2.41 12.44
C ASN A 144 34.25 3.08 13.50
N THR A 145 33.87 4.25 14.00
CA THR A 145 34.52 4.90 15.14
C THR A 145 34.07 4.32 16.49
N GLY A 146 34.91 4.37 17.52
CA GLY A 146 34.56 3.93 18.88
C GLY A 146 34.97 2.49 19.23
N THR A 147 34.70 2.09 20.48
CA THR A 147 35.13 0.80 21.04
C THR A 147 34.42 -0.37 20.37
N GLY A 148 35.18 -1.39 19.93
CA GLY A 148 34.65 -2.59 19.29
C GLY A 148 34.51 -2.50 17.76
N ASN A 149 34.78 -1.33 17.17
CA ASN A 149 34.67 -1.09 15.73
C ASN A 149 36.03 -1.11 15.01
N ALA A 150 36.01 -1.09 13.67
CA ALA A 150 37.21 -1.24 12.84
C ALA A 150 38.25 -0.12 13.06
N LEU A 151 37.82 1.07 13.51
CA LEU A 151 38.69 2.20 13.79
C LEU A 151 38.95 2.39 15.30
N GLU A 152 38.77 1.35 16.12
CA GLU A 152 39.12 1.39 17.53
C GLU A 152 40.63 1.65 17.71
N GLY A 153 40.97 2.71 18.45
CA GLY A 153 42.34 3.05 18.81
C GLY A 153 42.96 4.19 18.00
N TYR A 154 42.30 4.65 16.94
CA TYR A 154 42.66 5.89 16.24
C TYR A 154 42.15 7.13 17.00
N THR A 155 42.88 8.24 16.88
CA THR A 155 42.50 9.50 17.52
C THR A 155 41.47 10.27 16.69
N ALA A 156 40.68 11.13 17.34
CA ALA A 156 39.74 12.00 16.64
C ALA A 156 40.44 12.91 15.59
N GLY A 157 41.69 13.28 15.84
CA GLY A 157 42.51 14.04 14.89
C GLY A 157 42.89 13.24 13.64
N GLU A 158 43.16 11.93 13.79
CA GLU A 158 43.43 11.03 12.65
C GLU A 158 42.17 10.82 11.80
N ILE A 159 41.02 10.61 12.44
CA ILE A 159 39.72 10.46 11.77
C ILE A 159 39.35 11.73 11.01
N GLN A 160 39.51 12.90 11.64
CA GLN A 160 39.29 14.21 11.01
C GLN A 160 40.13 14.40 9.74
N LEU A 161 41.43 14.09 9.81
CA LEU A 161 42.33 14.25 8.68
C LEU A 161 41.98 13.27 7.56
N ALA A 162 41.61 12.03 7.89
CA ALA A 162 41.18 11.05 6.89
C ALA A 162 39.91 11.50 6.15
N ILE A 163 38.88 11.96 6.88
CA ILE A 163 37.65 12.51 6.27
C ILE A 163 38.00 13.70 5.37
N TRP A 164 38.92 14.56 5.79
CA TRP A 164 39.33 15.72 5.01
C TRP A 164 40.07 15.32 3.72
N GLU A 165 41.07 14.44 3.79
CA GLU A 165 41.80 13.95 2.61
C GLU A 165 40.88 13.24 1.59
N LEU A 166 39.82 12.59 2.08
CA LEU A 166 38.78 11.99 1.25
C LEU A 166 37.92 13.03 0.54
N MET A 167 37.63 14.18 1.16
CA MET A 167 36.64 15.13 0.65
C MET A 167 37.23 16.29 -0.18
N ASP A 168 38.55 16.51 -0.09
CA ASP A 168 39.28 17.66 -0.69
C ASP A 168 40.33 17.18 -1.74
N ASN A 169 40.49 17.86 -2.88
CA ASN A 169 41.54 17.53 -3.87
C ASN A 169 42.92 18.07 -3.49
N ALA A 170 42.99 19.06 -2.59
CA ALA A 170 44.24 19.68 -2.16
C ALA A 170 44.40 19.59 -0.63
N PRO A 171 44.38 18.38 -0.04
CA PRO A 171 44.59 18.24 1.38
C PRO A 171 45.98 18.78 1.78
N PRO A 172 46.13 19.22 3.03
CA PRO A 172 47.36 19.84 3.50
C PRO A 172 48.53 18.90 3.31
N SER A 173 49.60 19.39 2.70
CA SER A 173 50.78 18.58 2.49
C SER A 173 51.42 18.18 3.83
N SER A 174 52.08 17.02 3.84
CA SER A 174 52.91 16.58 4.97
C SER A 174 53.96 17.61 5.42
N GLU A 175 54.26 18.65 4.62
CA GLU A 175 55.14 19.77 5.00
C GLU A 175 54.39 20.89 5.73
N GLU A 176 53.14 21.15 5.36
CA GLU A 176 52.27 22.13 6.00
C GLU A 176 51.81 21.60 7.37
N LEU A 177 51.61 20.29 7.51
CA LEU A 177 51.28 19.62 8.77
C LEU A 177 52.45 19.53 9.77
N ARG A 178 53.69 19.88 9.37
CA ARG A 178 54.89 19.79 10.22
C ARG A 178 54.85 20.82 11.34
N GLY A 179 54.52 20.34 12.54
CA GLY A 179 54.34 21.16 13.74
C GLY A 179 52.95 21.02 14.34
N VAL A 180 51.98 20.54 13.56
CA VAL A 180 50.62 20.24 13.97
C VAL A 180 50.49 18.80 14.47
N GLU A 181 51.25 17.84 13.90
CA GLU A 181 51.35 16.44 14.39
C GLU A 181 51.62 16.35 15.90
N ALA A 182 52.55 17.17 16.40
CA ALA A 182 52.92 17.22 17.82
C ALA A 182 51.86 17.89 18.71
N PHE A 183 50.91 18.61 18.12
CA PHE A 183 49.89 19.42 18.79
C PHE A 183 48.52 18.73 18.81
N LEU A 184 48.12 18.13 17.69
CA LEU A 184 46.86 17.40 17.52
C LEU A 184 46.97 15.90 17.87
N GLY A 185 48.19 15.35 17.93
CA GLY A 185 48.40 13.95 18.33
C GLY A 185 47.89 12.95 17.30
N PHE A 186 48.29 13.12 16.04
CA PHE A 186 48.01 12.18 14.95
C PHE A 186 49.30 11.62 14.34
N ASP A 187 49.22 10.41 13.78
CA ASP A 187 50.26 9.83 12.93
C ASP A 187 49.75 9.76 11.48
N GLN A 188 50.47 10.35 10.53
CA GLN A 188 50.06 10.32 9.11
C GLN A 188 49.94 8.89 8.58
N ALA A 189 50.73 7.93 9.08
CA ALA A 189 50.60 6.53 8.67
C ALA A 189 49.25 5.93 9.10
N ASN A 190 48.70 6.39 10.23
CA ASN A 190 47.37 5.98 10.70
C ASN A 190 46.27 6.64 9.86
N VAL A 191 46.44 7.90 9.46
CA VAL A 191 45.52 8.59 8.54
C VAL A 191 45.43 7.83 7.21
N ASP A 192 46.58 7.48 6.63
CA ASP A 192 46.65 6.69 5.39
C ASP A 192 45.96 5.32 5.56
N GLU A 193 46.13 4.66 6.71
CA GLU A 193 45.48 3.37 7.02
C GLU A 193 43.95 3.49 7.13
N ILE A 194 43.44 4.56 7.76
CA ILE A 194 41.99 4.82 7.83
C ILE A 194 41.41 5.01 6.43
N ILE A 195 42.10 5.77 5.56
CA ILE A 195 41.68 5.99 4.16
C ILE A 195 41.66 4.68 3.38
N ASP A 196 42.71 3.87 3.50
CA ASP A 196 42.78 2.55 2.83
C ASP A 196 41.64 1.62 3.29
N LEU A 197 41.34 1.59 4.59
CA LEU A 197 40.22 0.82 5.15
C LEU A 197 38.88 1.32 4.62
N ALA A 198 38.67 2.64 4.58
CA ALA A 198 37.45 3.24 4.06
C ALA A 198 37.27 2.90 2.58
N GLN A 199 38.30 3.04 1.74
CA GLN A 199 38.24 2.66 0.32
C GLN A 199 38.00 1.16 0.11
N GLN A 200 38.48 0.32 1.03
CA GLN A 200 38.28 -1.13 0.96
C GLN A 200 36.86 -1.57 1.31
N HIS A 201 36.19 -0.85 2.21
CA HIS A 201 34.96 -1.32 2.88
C HIS A 201 33.76 -0.37 2.81
N GLY A 202 33.98 0.90 2.48
CA GLY A 202 32.98 1.96 2.52
C GLY A 202 32.32 2.29 1.19
N GLU A 203 32.85 1.76 0.07
CA GLU A 203 32.25 1.98 -1.25
C GLU A 203 30.81 1.43 -1.29
N GLY A 204 29.85 2.33 -1.55
CA GLY A 204 28.42 2.03 -1.52
C GLY A 204 27.84 1.79 -0.12
N PHE A 205 28.55 2.20 0.95
CA PHE A 205 28.02 2.10 2.31
C PHE A 205 26.78 3.00 2.47
N GLU A 206 25.69 2.37 2.87
CA GLU A 206 24.40 3.00 3.15
C GLU A 206 23.90 2.49 4.50
N PRO A 207 23.60 3.37 5.47
CA PRO A 207 22.97 2.95 6.73
C PRO A 207 21.66 2.20 6.48
N GLN A 208 21.50 1.06 7.13
CA GLN A 208 20.36 0.15 7.04
C GLN A 208 19.66 -0.07 8.39
N GLU A 209 20.30 0.24 9.53
CA GLU A 209 19.76 -0.08 10.86
C GLU A 209 19.73 1.14 11.79
N ALA A 210 18.83 1.10 12.78
CA ALA A 210 18.83 2.08 13.85
C ALA A 210 20.14 1.97 14.67
N GLY A 211 20.72 3.11 15.04
CA GLY A 211 22.03 3.21 15.69
C GLY A 211 23.19 3.47 14.72
N GLU A 212 22.98 3.29 13.42
CA GLU A 212 23.95 3.72 12.41
C GLU A 212 23.87 5.23 12.18
N LYS A 213 24.98 5.81 11.73
CA LYS A 213 25.18 7.25 11.58
C LYS A 213 25.17 7.68 10.11
N VAL A 214 24.66 8.88 9.86
CA VAL A 214 24.73 9.57 8.57
C VAL A 214 25.55 10.84 8.73
N ALA A 215 26.43 11.11 7.76
CA ALA A 215 27.14 12.37 7.68
C ALA A 215 26.15 13.52 7.38
N VAL A 216 26.18 14.55 8.21
CA VAL A 216 25.42 15.78 8.06
C VAL A 216 26.38 16.92 7.76
N ILE A 217 26.10 17.61 6.69
CA ILE A 217 26.88 18.72 6.13
C ILE A 217 26.20 20.01 6.56
N LEU A 218 26.92 20.83 7.33
CA LEU A 218 26.51 22.16 7.74
C LEU A 218 27.24 23.19 6.89
N VAL A 219 26.47 24.04 6.21
CA VAL A 219 26.96 25.17 5.42
C VAL A 219 26.62 26.46 6.15
N PRO A 220 27.57 27.12 6.84
CA PRO A 220 27.31 28.34 7.58
C PRO A 220 26.71 29.46 6.72
N GLU A 221 25.68 30.13 7.22
CA GLU A 221 25.03 31.27 6.55
C GLU A 221 25.65 32.61 6.99
N GLY A 222 25.96 33.47 6.01
CA GLY A 222 26.42 34.84 6.23
C GLY A 222 27.94 35.05 6.16
N ASP A 223 28.35 36.31 5.96
CA ASP A 223 29.75 36.73 6.10
C ASP A 223 30.04 36.82 7.60
N LEU A 224 30.80 35.86 8.15
CA LEU A 224 31.24 35.83 9.54
C LEU A 224 32.11 37.07 9.86
N ASN A 225 31.43 38.19 10.08
CA ASN A 225 31.96 39.50 10.45
C ASN A 225 33.11 40.05 9.58
N GLY A 226 33.05 39.90 8.25
CA GLY A 226 33.94 40.61 7.32
C GLY A 226 35.37 40.06 7.28
N LEU A 227 35.52 38.79 7.60
CA LEU A 227 36.81 38.09 7.62
C LEU A 227 36.98 37.14 6.41
N GLY A 228 35.99 37.03 5.52
CA GLY A 228 36.12 36.26 4.27
C GLY A 228 35.97 34.74 4.42
N TYR A 229 35.45 34.26 5.55
CA TYR A 229 35.26 32.83 5.86
C TYR A 229 33.97 32.21 5.29
N GLY A 230 33.38 32.80 4.25
CA GLY A 230 32.19 32.23 3.61
C GLY A 230 32.56 30.99 2.79
N GLY A 231 32.72 29.84 3.44
CA GLY A 231 33.05 28.60 2.73
C GLY A 231 33.35 27.37 3.60
N GLN A 232 33.72 27.51 4.88
CA GLN A 232 34.12 26.33 5.65
C GLN A 232 32.91 25.46 6.02
N ILE A 233 32.80 24.32 5.35
CA ILE A 233 31.81 23.28 5.63
C ILE A 233 32.22 22.48 6.87
N ILE A 234 31.22 22.12 7.66
CA ILE A 234 31.34 21.21 8.79
C ILE A 234 30.64 19.92 8.41
N VAL A 235 31.32 18.80 8.56
CA VAL A 235 30.69 17.48 8.58
C VAL A 235 30.56 17.03 10.01
N THR A 236 29.38 16.61 10.38
CA THR A 236 29.10 15.94 11.64
C THR A 236 28.38 14.63 11.34
N ALA A 237 28.14 13.81 12.34
CA ALA A 237 27.46 12.54 12.18
C ALA A 237 26.18 12.58 12.98
N VAL A 238 25.05 12.15 12.43
CA VAL A 238 23.81 12.03 13.20
C VAL A 238 23.39 10.56 13.25
N GLU A 239 23.05 10.08 14.44
CA GLU A 239 22.59 8.71 14.64
C GLU A 239 21.12 8.58 14.22
N ILE A 240 20.83 7.57 13.42
CA ILE A 240 19.47 7.23 13.02
C ILE A 240 18.82 6.52 14.19
N SER A 241 17.85 7.18 14.85
CA SER A 241 17.16 6.60 16.00
C SER A 241 16.15 5.51 15.57
N LYS A 242 15.58 5.63 14.35
CA LYS A 242 14.64 4.66 13.73
C LYS A 242 14.65 4.74 12.20
N PHE A 243 14.56 3.60 11.52
CA PHE A 243 14.09 3.51 10.14
C PHE A 243 12.62 3.10 10.16
N GLN A 244 11.75 3.96 9.65
CA GLN A 244 10.31 3.73 9.62
C GLN A 244 9.81 3.74 8.19
N GLY A 245 9.35 2.59 7.72
CA GLY A 245 8.67 2.41 6.46
C GLY A 245 7.15 2.33 6.62
N SER A 246 6.47 2.04 5.52
CA SER A 246 5.04 1.78 5.49
C SER A 246 4.69 0.63 4.56
N ILE A 247 3.58 -0.06 4.86
CA ILE A 247 3.03 -1.16 4.07
C ILE A 247 1.54 -0.92 3.90
N GLY A 248 1.03 -1.01 2.68
CA GLY A 248 -0.41 -0.91 2.42
C GLY A 248 -0.74 -0.95 0.94
N ASP A 249 -2.00 -0.66 0.65
CA ASP A 249 -2.52 0.07 -0.52
C ASP A 249 -4.03 -0.14 -0.56
N THR A 250 -4.54 -1.11 -1.33
CA THR A 250 -5.99 -1.24 -1.60
C THR A 250 -6.55 -2.64 -1.46
N ILE A 251 -7.81 -2.74 -1.03
CA ILE A 251 -8.67 -3.88 -1.31
C ILE A 251 -9.77 -3.42 -2.26
N PHE A 252 -9.91 -4.07 -3.42
CA PHE A 252 -10.75 -3.60 -4.51
C PHE A 252 -11.65 -4.69 -5.12
N ARG A 253 -12.70 -4.23 -5.80
CA ARG A 253 -13.61 -5.02 -6.61
C ARG A 253 -13.00 -5.29 -7.97
N ASP A 254 -12.51 -6.49 -8.19
CA ASP A 254 -11.98 -6.93 -9.48
C ASP A 254 -13.13 -7.43 -10.35
N ASP A 255 -14.00 -6.51 -10.78
CA ASP A 255 -15.28 -6.80 -11.45
C ASP A 255 -15.10 -7.55 -12.78
N ASN A 256 -13.86 -7.65 -13.28
CA ASN A 256 -13.54 -8.35 -14.51
C ASN A 256 -12.66 -9.61 -14.30
N GLY A 257 -12.18 -9.83 -13.07
CA GLY A 257 -11.44 -11.00 -12.65
C GLY A 257 -10.05 -11.15 -13.27
N ASP A 258 -9.42 -10.07 -13.73
CA ASP A 258 -8.09 -10.12 -14.37
C ASP A 258 -6.91 -10.01 -13.39
N GLY A 259 -7.19 -9.78 -12.11
CA GLY A 259 -6.21 -9.68 -11.04
C GLY A 259 -5.49 -8.33 -10.98
N HIS A 260 -6.02 -7.30 -11.62
CA HIS A 260 -5.44 -5.95 -11.63
C HIS A 260 -6.49 -4.89 -11.34
N GLN A 261 -6.14 -3.90 -10.52
CA GLN A 261 -7.04 -2.79 -10.28
C GLN A 261 -7.15 -1.89 -11.52
N ASP A 262 -8.31 -1.93 -12.16
CA ASP A 262 -8.63 -1.17 -13.36
C ASP A 262 -9.38 0.14 -13.08
N THR A 263 -9.44 1.00 -14.10
CA THR A 263 -10.23 2.25 -13.98
C THR A 263 -11.72 1.94 -13.92
N GLY A 264 -12.32 2.19 -12.75
CA GLY A 264 -13.75 2.01 -12.52
C GLY A 264 -14.06 0.97 -11.44
N GLU A 265 -13.07 0.16 -11.09
CA GLU A 265 -13.14 -0.82 -10.01
C GLU A 265 -13.08 -0.12 -8.65
N ALA A 266 -14.12 -0.32 -7.85
CA ALA A 266 -14.30 0.35 -6.57
C ALA A 266 -13.45 -0.31 -5.47
N GLY A 267 -12.99 0.48 -4.51
CA GLY A 267 -12.45 -0.06 -3.26
C GLY A 267 -13.54 -0.70 -2.40
N ILE A 268 -13.17 -1.68 -1.58
CA ILE A 268 -14.07 -2.36 -0.65
C ILE A 268 -13.82 -1.81 0.76
N GLU A 269 -14.82 -1.09 1.29
CA GLU A 269 -14.78 -0.51 2.65
C GLU A 269 -14.98 -1.57 3.74
N ASN A 270 -14.44 -1.31 4.93
CA ASN A 270 -14.67 -2.08 6.16
C ASN A 270 -14.05 -3.49 6.20
N VAL A 271 -13.12 -3.80 5.29
CA VAL A 271 -12.34 -5.04 5.32
C VAL A 271 -11.23 -4.91 6.35
N THR A 272 -11.12 -5.87 7.28
CA THR A 272 -10.03 -5.88 8.28
C THR A 272 -8.79 -6.53 7.73
N VAL A 273 -7.64 -5.91 7.98
CA VAL A 273 -6.31 -6.35 7.53
C VAL A 273 -5.36 -6.37 8.72
N GLU A 274 -4.62 -7.46 8.91
CA GLU A 274 -3.58 -7.60 9.92
C GLU A 274 -2.20 -7.49 9.30
N LEU A 275 -1.28 -6.82 10.01
CA LEU A 275 0.15 -6.90 9.75
C LEU A 275 0.81 -7.79 10.79
N ILE A 276 1.48 -8.83 10.32
CA ILE A 276 2.15 -9.83 11.15
C ILE A 276 3.66 -9.66 10.97
N ASP A 277 4.38 -9.40 12.04
CA ASP A 277 5.84 -9.52 12.10
C ASP A 277 6.20 -11.00 12.20
N LYS A 278 7.04 -11.48 11.27
CA LYS A 278 7.47 -12.88 11.16
C LYS A 278 8.64 -13.23 12.09
N GLY A 279 9.04 -12.30 12.95
CA GLY A 279 10.10 -12.51 13.91
C GLY A 279 11.47 -12.71 13.26
N ALA A 280 12.38 -13.35 14.01
CA ALA A 280 13.80 -13.39 13.66
C ALA A 280 14.14 -14.50 12.67
N ASP A 281 13.30 -15.53 12.54
CA ASP A 281 13.52 -16.61 11.58
C ASP A 281 13.00 -16.26 10.17
N GLY A 282 12.16 -15.23 10.05
CA GLY A 282 11.65 -14.74 8.78
C GLY A 282 10.65 -15.70 8.12
N GLU A 283 10.04 -16.62 8.88
CA GLU A 283 9.13 -17.66 8.38
C GLU A 283 7.81 -17.63 9.15
N LEU A 284 6.66 -17.74 8.46
CA LEU A 284 5.36 -17.82 9.14
C LEU A 284 5.09 -19.22 9.73
N GLY A 285 4.28 -19.24 10.80
CA GLY A 285 3.88 -20.43 11.54
C GLY A 285 4.76 -20.73 12.76
N GLY A 286 5.64 -19.79 13.11
CA GLY A 286 6.59 -19.86 14.22
C GLY A 286 5.99 -19.48 15.58
N GLY A 287 6.84 -19.46 16.59
CA GLY A 287 6.47 -19.00 17.94
C GLY A 287 6.81 -17.52 18.19
N ASP A 288 7.51 -16.90 17.24
CA ASP A 288 7.95 -15.51 17.21
C ASP A 288 7.07 -14.62 16.31
N ASP A 289 6.15 -15.19 15.53
CA ASP A 289 5.13 -14.45 14.80
C ASP A 289 4.26 -13.60 15.74
N THR A 290 4.10 -12.32 15.43
CA THR A 290 3.32 -11.38 16.23
C THR A 290 2.48 -10.47 15.34
N VAL A 291 1.17 -10.38 15.61
CA VAL A 291 0.32 -9.33 15.02
C VAL A 291 0.75 -7.99 15.63
N VAL A 292 1.31 -7.11 14.80
CA VAL A 292 1.85 -5.82 15.25
C VAL A 292 0.88 -4.67 15.00
N ALA A 293 -0.03 -4.82 14.04
CA ALA A 293 -1.08 -3.84 13.77
C ALA A 293 -2.28 -4.48 13.07
N THR A 294 -3.44 -3.82 13.19
CA THR A 294 -4.66 -4.15 12.46
C THR A 294 -5.22 -2.85 11.90
N GLN A 295 -5.63 -2.88 10.64
CA GLN A 295 -6.32 -1.78 9.97
C GLN A 295 -7.67 -2.24 9.42
N THR A 296 -8.48 -1.25 9.05
CA THR A 296 -9.75 -1.45 8.37
C THR A 296 -9.77 -0.53 7.17
N THR A 297 -10.12 -1.07 6.00
CA THR A 297 -10.16 -0.28 4.77
C THR A 297 -11.17 0.85 4.85
N ASP A 298 -10.81 2.00 4.29
CA ASP A 298 -11.69 3.16 4.19
C ASP A 298 -12.68 3.05 3.01
N ALA A 299 -13.47 4.10 2.76
CA ALA A 299 -14.50 4.12 1.72
C ALA A 299 -13.95 3.95 0.29
N ASP A 300 -12.65 4.20 0.09
CA ASP A 300 -11.95 4.00 -1.19
C ASP A 300 -11.16 2.66 -1.19
N GLY A 301 -11.40 1.79 -0.19
CA GLY A 301 -10.74 0.49 -0.04
C GLY A 301 -9.30 0.58 0.47
N LYS A 302 -8.84 1.75 0.90
CA LYS A 302 -7.43 1.96 1.23
C LYS A 302 -7.10 1.58 2.67
N TYR A 303 -5.91 1.03 2.89
CA TYR A 303 -5.34 0.80 4.21
C TYR A 303 -3.83 1.09 4.21
N LEU A 304 -3.30 1.51 5.35
CA LEU A 304 -1.88 1.83 5.49
C LEU A 304 -1.38 1.52 6.90
N PHE A 305 -0.30 0.76 7.00
CA PHE A 305 0.49 0.59 8.21
C PHE A 305 1.71 1.51 8.13
N GLU A 306 1.82 2.47 9.04
CA GLU A 306 2.92 3.44 9.07
C GLU A 306 3.89 3.14 10.21
N GLU A 307 5.03 3.84 10.21
CA GLU A 307 6.01 3.80 11.31
C GLU A 307 6.65 2.43 11.56
N LEU A 308 6.77 1.61 10.51
CA LEU A 308 7.22 0.22 10.60
C LEU A 308 8.75 0.10 10.57
N PRO A 309 9.38 -0.60 11.53
CA PRO A 309 10.78 -0.99 11.42
C PRO A 309 11.08 -1.78 10.13
N THR A 310 12.35 -1.83 9.73
CA THR A 310 12.77 -2.82 8.72
C THR A 310 12.54 -4.23 9.27
N GLY A 311 12.09 -5.15 8.40
CA GLY A 311 11.78 -6.50 8.84
C GLY A 311 11.03 -7.32 7.79
N ASN A 312 10.68 -8.55 8.18
CA ASN A 312 9.90 -9.46 7.37
C ASN A 312 8.47 -9.52 7.91
N TYR A 313 7.51 -9.12 7.09
CA TYR A 313 6.11 -9.07 7.46
C TYR A 313 5.26 -9.98 6.58
N ALA A 314 4.04 -10.25 7.05
CA ALA A 314 2.95 -10.73 6.23
C ALA A 314 1.75 -9.80 6.39
N VAL A 315 1.10 -9.49 5.28
CA VAL A 315 -0.16 -8.76 5.25
C VAL A 315 -1.27 -9.77 5.07
N LYS A 316 -2.25 -9.79 5.96
CA LYS A 316 -3.31 -10.78 5.95
C LYS A 316 -4.68 -10.11 5.98
N VAL A 317 -5.48 -10.38 4.96
CA VAL A 317 -6.89 -10.00 4.95
C VAL A 317 -7.66 -10.98 5.83
N THR A 318 -8.26 -10.46 6.91
CA THR A 318 -8.98 -11.29 7.91
C THR A 318 -10.49 -11.21 7.78
N ASP A 319 -10.99 -10.11 7.22
CA ASP A 319 -12.42 -9.83 7.00
C ASP A 319 -13.35 -10.16 8.18
N GLU A 320 -12.98 -9.75 9.40
CA GLU A 320 -13.77 -10.00 10.61
C GLU A 320 -15.15 -9.31 10.59
N ASN A 321 -15.32 -8.32 9.70
CA ASN A 321 -16.57 -7.61 9.50
C ASN A 321 -17.49 -8.26 8.45
N ASN A 322 -17.04 -9.31 7.74
CA ASN A 322 -17.74 -9.97 6.62
C ASN A 322 -18.06 -9.00 5.47
N ALA A 323 -17.15 -8.07 5.17
CA ALA A 323 -17.27 -7.16 4.04
C ALA A 323 -17.02 -7.86 2.69
N LEU A 324 -16.39 -9.04 2.70
CA LEU A 324 -16.10 -9.85 1.52
C LEU A 324 -17.04 -11.06 1.38
N ASP A 325 -18.17 -11.09 2.10
CA ASP A 325 -19.13 -12.20 2.02
C ASP A 325 -19.66 -12.37 0.58
N GLY A 326 -19.67 -13.62 0.10
CA GLY A 326 -20.03 -13.94 -1.29
C GLY A 326 -18.98 -13.58 -2.35
N LEU A 327 -17.86 -12.94 -1.98
CA LEU A 327 -16.77 -12.65 -2.91
C LEU A 327 -15.67 -13.71 -2.87
N VAL A 328 -14.94 -13.82 -3.98
CA VAL A 328 -13.76 -14.69 -4.09
C VAL A 328 -12.54 -13.86 -4.45
N GLN A 329 -11.39 -14.22 -3.88
CA GLN A 329 -10.15 -13.53 -4.18
C GLN A 329 -9.70 -13.84 -5.61
N THR A 330 -9.33 -12.80 -6.36
CA THR A 330 -8.85 -12.86 -7.75
C THR A 330 -7.49 -12.20 -7.92
N ALA A 331 -7.12 -11.28 -7.04
CA ALA A 331 -5.78 -10.69 -6.98
C ALA A 331 -5.15 -10.87 -5.60
N ASP A 332 -3.86 -11.22 -5.60
CA ASP A 332 -3.00 -11.29 -4.41
C ASP A 332 -1.61 -10.76 -4.81
N PRO A 333 -0.95 -9.92 -3.98
CA PRO A 333 0.38 -9.38 -4.31
C PRO A 333 1.43 -10.43 -4.65
N ASP A 334 1.36 -11.61 -4.04
CA ASP A 334 2.30 -12.71 -4.31
C ASP A 334 1.74 -13.81 -5.24
N SER A 335 0.55 -13.57 -5.80
CA SER A 335 -0.19 -14.49 -6.70
C SER A 335 -0.65 -15.80 -6.07
N ASN A 336 -0.55 -15.95 -4.75
CA ASN A 336 -1.18 -17.04 -4.01
C ASN A 336 -2.52 -16.57 -3.45
N LEU A 337 -3.63 -17.03 -4.00
CA LEU A 337 -4.98 -16.59 -3.59
C LEU A 337 -5.39 -17.20 -2.24
N ASP A 338 -4.69 -16.84 -1.16
CA ASP A 338 -4.95 -17.28 0.21
C ASP A 338 -5.17 -16.13 1.21
N ASN A 339 -5.48 -14.93 0.69
CA ASN A 339 -5.75 -13.70 1.44
C ASN A 339 -4.55 -13.22 2.26
N MET A 340 -3.34 -13.53 1.83
CA MET A 340 -2.15 -13.21 2.58
C MET A 340 -0.92 -13.08 1.68
N SER A 341 -0.20 -11.98 1.81
CA SER A 341 1.04 -11.74 1.09
C SER A 341 2.24 -11.66 2.03
N MET A 342 3.42 -12.02 1.50
CA MET A 342 4.69 -11.88 2.19
C MET A 342 5.45 -10.64 1.71
N VAL A 343 6.00 -9.86 2.64
CA VAL A 343 6.75 -8.64 2.31
C VAL A 343 8.00 -8.50 3.17
N GLU A 344 9.14 -8.25 2.52
CA GLU A 344 10.37 -7.83 3.18
C GLU A 344 10.44 -6.30 3.07
N LEU A 345 10.40 -5.60 4.20
CA LEU A 345 10.41 -4.15 4.25
C LEU A 345 11.84 -3.65 4.47
N ALA A 346 12.43 -3.07 3.43
CA ALA A 346 13.73 -2.44 3.52
C ALA A 346 13.70 -1.16 4.38
N PRO A 347 14.86 -0.67 4.83
CA PRO A 347 14.94 0.51 5.70
C PRO A 347 14.27 1.74 5.07
N GLY A 348 13.22 2.23 5.75
CA GLY A 348 12.42 3.36 5.29
C GLY A 348 11.57 3.07 4.06
N GLU A 349 11.43 1.84 3.58
CA GLU A 349 10.64 1.55 2.38
C GLU A 349 9.15 1.89 2.57
N ASN A 350 8.52 2.46 1.53
CA ASN A 350 7.06 2.55 1.44
C ASN A 350 6.61 1.53 0.40
N ASN A 351 6.14 0.38 0.88
CA ASN A 351 5.64 -0.69 0.04
C ASN A 351 4.12 -0.52 -0.13
N LEU A 352 3.73 0.07 -1.27
CA LEU A 352 2.33 0.32 -1.63
C LEU A 352 1.86 -0.64 -2.73
N ASP A 353 2.43 -1.84 -2.79
CA ASP A 353 2.08 -2.87 -3.78
C ASP A 353 1.24 -3.99 -3.13
N GLN A 354 0.69 -3.76 -1.94
CA GLN A 354 -0.09 -4.74 -1.20
C GLN A 354 -1.58 -4.62 -1.56
N ASP A 355 -1.91 -4.88 -2.82
CA ASP A 355 -3.28 -4.83 -3.31
C ASP A 355 -3.96 -6.21 -3.35
N PHE A 356 -5.18 -6.30 -2.83
CA PHE A 356 -6.00 -7.52 -2.86
C PHE A 356 -7.28 -7.27 -3.66
N GLY A 357 -7.56 -8.13 -4.63
CA GLY A 357 -8.70 -8.02 -5.54
C GLY A 357 -9.71 -9.13 -5.28
N TYR A 358 -10.99 -8.78 -5.29
CA TYR A 358 -12.10 -9.71 -5.08
C TYR A 358 -13.22 -9.50 -6.09
N ASP A 359 -13.78 -10.60 -6.57
CA ASP A 359 -14.89 -10.62 -7.52
C ASP A 359 -16.09 -11.39 -6.96
N ALA A 360 -17.29 -11.06 -7.42
CA ALA A 360 -18.51 -11.80 -7.12
C ALA A 360 -18.73 -12.88 -8.20
N PRO A 361 -18.64 -14.18 -7.87
CA PRO A 361 -18.90 -15.23 -8.86
C PRO A 361 -20.30 -15.10 -9.46
N THR A 362 -20.39 -14.99 -10.79
CA THR A 362 -21.66 -14.88 -11.49
C THR A 362 -22.25 -16.24 -11.86
N GLY A 363 -23.57 -16.35 -11.76
CA GLY A 363 -24.39 -17.51 -12.10
C GLY A 363 -25.29 -17.32 -13.31
N SER A 364 -26.24 -18.24 -13.49
CA SER A 364 -27.26 -18.19 -14.54
C SER A 364 -28.61 -18.74 -14.08
N ILE A 365 -29.70 -18.27 -14.69
CA ILE A 365 -31.08 -18.70 -14.44
C ILE A 365 -31.76 -18.98 -15.77
N GLY A 366 -32.40 -20.15 -15.92
CA GLY A 366 -33.25 -20.45 -17.08
C GLY A 366 -33.69 -21.90 -17.17
N ASP A 367 -33.97 -22.30 -18.41
CA ASP A 367 -34.09 -23.65 -18.98
C ASP A 367 -35.13 -23.63 -20.10
N THR A 368 -36.35 -24.17 -19.91
CA THR A 368 -37.27 -24.44 -21.02
C THR A 368 -38.74 -24.07 -20.75
N ILE A 369 -39.39 -23.46 -21.74
CA ILE A 369 -40.86 -23.38 -21.82
C ILE A 369 -41.36 -24.43 -22.81
N PHE A 370 -42.27 -25.32 -22.40
CA PHE A 370 -42.64 -26.51 -23.16
C PHE A 370 -44.15 -26.75 -23.25
N ARG A 371 -44.52 -27.59 -24.23
CA ARG A 371 -45.87 -28.08 -24.49
C ARG A 371 -46.13 -29.32 -23.65
N ASP A 372 -46.88 -29.16 -22.58
CA ASP A 372 -47.32 -30.27 -21.72
C ASP A 372 -48.54 -30.93 -22.35
N ASP A 373 -48.32 -31.71 -23.41
CA ASP A 373 -49.38 -32.27 -24.26
C ASP A 373 -50.28 -33.28 -23.50
N ASN A 374 -49.84 -33.75 -22.33
CA ASN A 374 -50.59 -34.67 -21.48
C ASN A 374 -51.17 -34.00 -20.20
N ALA A 375 -50.83 -32.74 -19.96
CA ALA A 375 -51.24 -31.92 -18.81
C ALA A 375 -50.87 -32.53 -17.45
N ASP A 376 -49.70 -33.17 -17.34
CA ASP A 376 -49.25 -33.81 -16.10
C ASP A 376 -48.28 -32.98 -15.26
N GLY A 377 -47.87 -31.81 -15.78
CA GLY A 377 -47.04 -30.84 -15.10
C GLY A 377 -45.54 -31.16 -15.13
N ASN A 378 -45.10 -32.13 -15.93
CA ASN A 378 -43.67 -32.45 -16.11
C ASN A 378 -43.31 -32.39 -17.59
N GLN A 379 -42.06 -32.07 -17.89
CA GLN A 379 -41.55 -32.17 -19.25
C GLN A 379 -41.23 -33.62 -19.60
N ASP A 380 -42.01 -34.20 -20.51
CA ASP A 380 -41.86 -35.57 -20.98
C ASP A 380 -41.07 -35.69 -22.31
N ASP A 381 -40.52 -36.89 -22.55
CA ASP A 381 -39.91 -37.23 -23.84
C ASP A 381 -40.91 -37.06 -25.00
N GLY A 382 -40.65 -36.07 -25.86
CA GLY A 382 -41.44 -35.81 -27.07
C GLY A 382 -42.31 -34.55 -26.98
N GLU A 383 -42.37 -33.93 -25.81
CA GLU A 383 -43.00 -32.63 -25.62
C GLU A 383 -42.11 -31.52 -26.20
N ALA A 384 -42.69 -30.70 -27.07
CA ALA A 384 -41.96 -29.69 -27.82
C ALA A 384 -41.80 -28.40 -27.00
N GLY A 385 -40.66 -27.73 -27.13
CA GLY A 385 -40.51 -26.37 -26.64
C GLY A 385 -41.44 -25.38 -27.33
N ILE A 386 -41.83 -24.31 -26.62
CA ILE A 386 -42.64 -23.22 -27.15
C ILE A 386 -41.72 -22.06 -27.50
N SER A 387 -41.58 -21.79 -28.79
CA SER A 387 -40.73 -20.71 -29.30
C SER A 387 -41.41 -19.35 -29.27
N GLY A 388 -40.64 -18.29 -29.05
CA GLY A 388 -41.11 -16.91 -29.14
C GLY A 388 -41.78 -16.37 -27.88
N VAL A 389 -41.73 -17.10 -26.77
CA VAL A 389 -42.29 -16.65 -25.48
C VAL A 389 -41.32 -15.68 -24.82
N GLU A 390 -41.81 -14.56 -24.29
CA GLU A 390 -40.99 -13.60 -23.56
C GLU A 390 -40.93 -13.98 -22.08
N VAL A 391 -39.73 -14.02 -21.51
CA VAL A 391 -39.48 -14.29 -20.09
C VAL A 391 -38.75 -13.09 -19.52
N LYS A 392 -39.25 -12.52 -18.43
CA LYS A 392 -38.67 -11.38 -17.73
C LYS A 392 -38.01 -11.86 -16.43
N LEU A 393 -36.81 -11.38 -16.16
CA LEU A 393 -36.11 -11.59 -14.89
C LEU A 393 -36.04 -10.27 -14.12
N THR A 394 -36.45 -10.29 -12.86
CA THR A 394 -36.43 -9.14 -11.95
C THR A 394 -35.67 -9.51 -10.69
N ASP A 395 -34.69 -8.70 -10.31
CA ASP A 395 -34.02 -8.76 -9.02
C ASP A 395 -34.86 -8.01 -7.98
N LYS A 396 -34.98 -8.60 -6.80
CA LYS A 396 -35.70 -8.10 -5.63
C LYS A 396 -35.09 -6.84 -5.00
N GLY A 397 -33.86 -6.49 -5.38
CA GLY A 397 -33.18 -5.31 -4.86
C GLY A 397 -32.75 -5.44 -3.40
N ALA A 398 -32.35 -4.31 -2.81
CA ALA A 398 -31.63 -4.26 -1.55
C ALA A 398 -32.55 -4.44 -0.32
N ASP A 399 -33.85 -4.12 -0.42
CA ASP A 399 -34.78 -4.26 0.69
C ASP A 399 -35.30 -5.70 0.89
N GLY A 400 -35.05 -6.56 -0.09
CA GLY A 400 -35.41 -7.97 -0.06
C GLY A 400 -36.93 -8.20 -0.11
N ILE A 401 -37.70 -7.30 -0.73
CA ILE A 401 -39.16 -7.37 -0.88
C ILE A 401 -39.57 -7.03 -2.32
N PHE A 402 -40.14 -7.98 -3.05
CA PHE A 402 -40.68 -7.70 -4.39
C PHE A 402 -41.89 -6.74 -4.35
N GLY A 403 -42.03 -5.94 -5.40
CA GLY A 403 -43.10 -4.98 -5.63
C GLY A 403 -42.81 -3.59 -5.07
N THR A 404 -41.55 -3.28 -4.79
CA THR A 404 -41.07 -2.01 -4.23
C THR A 404 -40.35 -1.19 -5.31
N ASP A 405 -39.93 0.03 -4.94
CA ASP A 405 -39.27 0.94 -5.90
C ASP A 405 -37.82 0.54 -6.21
N ASP A 406 -37.21 -0.38 -5.45
CA ASP A 406 -35.84 -0.85 -5.63
C ASP A 406 -35.70 -2.16 -6.42
N ASP A 407 -36.82 -2.79 -6.83
CA ASP A 407 -36.80 -3.90 -7.78
C ASP A 407 -36.09 -3.49 -9.09
N VAL A 408 -35.17 -4.33 -9.56
CA VAL A 408 -34.42 -4.09 -10.79
C VAL A 408 -34.78 -5.11 -11.85
N VAL A 409 -35.37 -4.66 -12.96
CA VAL A 409 -35.58 -5.53 -14.13
C VAL A 409 -34.22 -5.77 -14.80
N ILE A 410 -33.71 -6.99 -14.67
CA ILE A 410 -32.46 -7.43 -15.30
C ILE A 410 -32.62 -7.47 -16.81
N GLY A 411 -33.75 -8.01 -17.27
CA GLY A 411 -34.08 -7.97 -18.69
C GLY A 411 -35.18 -8.94 -19.10
N THR A 412 -35.35 -9.07 -20.40
CA THR A 412 -36.28 -10.00 -21.04
C THR A 412 -35.55 -10.86 -22.06
N LYS A 413 -35.80 -12.16 -22.06
CA LYS A 413 -35.33 -13.13 -23.05
C LYS A 413 -36.52 -13.66 -23.83
N THR A 414 -36.28 -14.06 -25.06
CA THR A 414 -37.29 -14.73 -25.88
C THR A 414 -36.85 -16.17 -26.09
N THR A 415 -37.75 -17.13 -25.85
CA THR A 415 -37.44 -18.55 -26.03
C THR A 415 -37.08 -18.87 -27.48
N ASP A 416 -36.06 -19.72 -27.65
CA ASP A 416 -35.60 -20.14 -28.97
C ASP A 416 -36.53 -21.18 -29.63
N ALA A 417 -36.10 -21.81 -30.73
CA ALA A 417 -36.92 -22.78 -31.46
C ALA A 417 -37.22 -24.07 -30.66
N ASP A 418 -36.39 -24.37 -29.65
CA ASP A 418 -36.51 -25.52 -28.77
C ASP A 418 -37.12 -25.12 -27.41
N GLY A 419 -37.65 -23.89 -27.29
CA GLY A 419 -38.29 -23.38 -26.09
C GLY A 419 -37.32 -22.88 -25.02
N LYS A 420 -36.02 -22.81 -25.30
CA LYS A 420 -35.00 -22.52 -24.28
C LYS A 420 -34.80 -21.03 -24.06
N TYR A 421 -34.50 -20.65 -22.83
CA TYR A 421 -34.04 -19.31 -22.45
C TYR A 421 -32.98 -19.38 -21.35
N LEU A 422 -32.09 -18.39 -21.32
CA LEU A 422 -31.04 -18.30 -20.29
C LEU A 422 -30.66 -16.84 -20.04
N PHE A 423 -30.64 -16.48 -18.76
CA PHE A 423 -30.01 -15.28 -18.22
C PHE A 423 -28.66 -15.68 -17.64
N GLU A 424 -27.59 -15.05 -18.10
CA GLU A 424 -26.19 -15.33 -17.73
C GLU A 424 -25.63 -14.11 -16.99
N ASP A 425 -24.45 -14.26 -16.39
CA ASP A 425 -23.70 -13.21 -15.70
C ASP A 425 -24.51 -12.55 -14.57
N LEU A 426 -25.19 -13.37 -13.76
CA LEU A 426 -26.03 -12.92 -12.65
C LEU A 426 -25.28 -12.98 -11.32
N GLU A 427 -25.25 -11.90 -10.55
CA GLU A 427 -24.77 -11.95 -9.17
C GLU A 427 -25.70 -12.82 -8.29
N ALA A 428 -25.18 -13.28 -7.16
CA ALA A 428 -26.00 -13.97 -6.15
C ALA A 428 -27.15 -13.06 -5.69
N GLY A 429 -28.35 -13.60 -5.53
CA GLY A 429 -29.50 -12.76 -5.26
C GLY A 429 -30.83 -13.49 -5.24
N ASN A 430 -31.90 -12.72 -5.08
CA ASN A 430 -33.26 -13.24 -5.12
C ASN A 430 -33.94 -12.70 -6.37
N TYR A 431 -34.35 -13.59 -7.25
CA TYR A 431 -34.92 -13.23 -8.54
C TYR A 431 -36.36 -13.72 -8.67
N GLN A 432 -37.14 -12.98 -9.45
CA GLN A 432 -38.44 -13.38 -9.95
C GLN A 432 -38.34 -13.63 -11.45
N VAL A 433 -38.71 -14.83 -11.87
CA VAL A 433 -38.93 -15.17 -13.28
C VAL A 433 -40.41 -14.97 -13.59
N GLU A 434 -40.73 -14.25 -14.65
CA GLU A 434 -42.11 -14.04 -15.11
C GLU A 434 -42.22 -14.35 -16.61
N VAL A 435 -43.10 -15.29 -16.96
CA VAL A 435 -43.43 -15.62 -18.34
C VAL A 435 -44.53 -14.68 -18.82
N LEU A 436 -44.24 -13.94 -19.89
CA LEU A 436 -45.11 -12.94 -20.48
C LEU A 436 -45.81 -13.48 -21.74
N ASN A 437 -47.04 -13.02 -21.95
CA ASN A 437 -47.82 -13.30 -23.17
C ASN A 437 -48.19 -12.01 -23.93
N ASP A 438 -47.37 -10.96 -23.83
CA ASP A 438 -47.65 -9.68 -24.48
C ASP A 438 -47.65 -9.77 -26.02
N ASN A 439 -46.95 -10.77 -26.56
CA ASN A 439 -46.85 -11.03 -28.00
C ASN A 439 -47.83 -12.11 -28.52
N GLY A 440 -48.64 -12.71 -27.63
CA GLY A 440 -49.62 -13.74 -27.96
C GLY A 440 -49.05 -15.14 -28.24
N ALA A 441 -47.78 -15.41 -27.91
CA ALA A 441 -47.14 -16.72 -28.13
C ALA A 441 -47.83 -17.87 -27.35
N LEU A 442 -48.48 -17.56 -26.24
CA LEU A 442 -49.21 -18.50 -25.37
C LEU A 442 -50.74 -18.42 -25.54
N ASP A 443 -51.24 -17.70 -26.56
CA ASP A 443 -52.68 -17.53 -26.76
C ASP A 443 -53.41 -18.87 -26.94
N GLY A 444 -54.38 -19.11 -26.06
CA GLY A 444 -55.20 -20.33 -26.07
C GLY A 444 -54.53 -21.53 -25.40
N LEU A 445 -53.45 -21.31 -24.65
CA LEU A 445 -52.84 -22.30 -23.75
C LEU A 445 -53.10 -21.92 -22.28
N ASP A 446 -53.25 -22.93 -21.43
CA ASP A 446 -53.31 -22.82 -19.98
C ASP A 446 -52.00 -23.35 -19.39
N GLN A 447 -51.49 -22.70 -18.35
CA GLN A 447 -50.30 -23.16 -17.65
C GLN A 447 -50.59 -24.43 -16.86
N THR A 448 -49.71 -25.42 -16.98
CA THR A 448 -49.82 -26.73 -16.34
C THR A 448 -48.60 -27.07 -15.47
N ALA A 449 -47.45 -26.46 -15.75
CA ALA A 449 -46.25 -26.57 -14.92
C ALA A 449 -45.65 -25.19 -14.60
N ASP A 450 -45.14 -25.08 -13.38
CA ASP A 450 -44.48 -23.90 -12.83
C ASP A 450 -43.50 -24.39 -11.74
N PRO A 451 -42.26 -23.86 -11.65
CA PRO A 451 -41.29 -24.31 -10.64
C PRO A 451 -41.82 -24.25 -9.20
N ASP A 452 -42.69 -23.29 -8.88
CA ASP A 452 -43.25 -23.12 -7.54
C ASP A 452 -44.67 -23.71 -7.38
N SER A 453 -45.23 -24.27 -8.46
CA SER A 453 -46.57 -24.88 -8.54
C SER A 453 -47.76 -23.94 -8.30
N ASN A 454 -47.59 -22.62 -8.33
CA ASN A 454 -48.71 -21.66 -8.17
C ASN A 454 -49.51 -21.45 -9.47
N LEU A 455 -48.92 -21.79 -10.62
CA LEU A 455 -49.53 -21.64 -11.96
C LEU A 455 -49.99 -20.19 -12.23
N ASP A 456 -49.14 -19.22 -11.91
CA ASP A 456 -49.37 -17.79 -12.13
C ASP A 456 -48.41 -17.17 -13.15
N ASN A 457 -47.68 -18.01 -13.89
CA ASN A 457 -46.64 -17.66 -14.88
C ASN A 457 -45.42 -16.99 -14.24
N GLY A 458 -45.13 -17.28 -12.98
CA GLY A 458 -43.91 -16.78 -12.37
C GLY A 458 -43.44 -17.62 -11.21
N SER A 459 -42.14 -17.56 -10.98
CA SER A 459 -41.49 -18.28 -9.90
C SER A 459 -40.49 -17.37 -9.19
N MET A 460 -40.18 -17.73 -7.94
CA MET A 460 -39.14 -17.08 -7.14
C MET A 460 -37.97 -18.03 -6.99
N VAL A 461 -36.76 -17.50 -7.16
CA VAL A 461 -35.51 -18.26 -7.06
C VAL A 461 -34.47 -17.47 -6.25
N GLU A 462 -33.78 -18.15 -5.36
CA GLU A 462 -32.57 -17.65 -4.70
C GLU A 462 -31.38 -18.26 -5.43
N LEU A 463 -30.49 -17.42 -5.95
CA LEU A 463 -29.30 -17.83 -6.69
C LEU A 463 -28.08 -17.67 -5.78
N ASP A 464 -27.40 -18.77 -5.47
CA ASP A 464 -26.14 -18.76 -4.74
C ASP A 464 -24.99 -18.22 -5.64
N PRO A 465 -23.87 -17.72 -5.06
CA PRO A 465 -22.72 -17.26 -5.83
C PRO A 465 -22.21 -18.31 -6.83
N GLY A 466 -22.19 -17.95 -8.12
CA GLY A 466 -21.75 -18.83 -9.20
C GLY A 466 -22.71 -19.98 -9.56
N GLU A 467 -23.92 -20.01 -9.01
CA GLU A 467 -24.90 -21.07 -9.27
C GLU A 467 -25.48 -21.00 -10.69
N ASN A 468 -25.76 -22.15 -11.30
CA ASN A 468 -26.53 -22.23 -12.54
C ASN A 468 -27.86 -22.93 -12.24
N ASP A 469 -28.92 -22.16 -12.03
CA ASP A 469 -30.27 -22.67 -11.83
C ASP A 469 -30.92 -22.94 -13.19
N LEU A 470 -31.09 -24.22 -13.49
CA LEU A 470 -31.77 -24.72 -14.69
C LEU A 470 -33.07 -25.45 -14.30
N GLU A 471 -33.72 -25.02 -13.21
CA GLU A 471 -34.99 -25.61 -12.74
C GLU A 471 -36.18 -24.69 -13.04
N GLN A 472 -35.98 -23.63 -13.82
CA GLN A 472 -37.01 -22.67 -14.18
C GLN A 472 -37.80 -23.09 -15.42
N ASP A 473 -38.46 -24.24 -15.34
CA ASP A 473 -39.27 -24.78 -16.45
C ASP A 473 -40.75 -24.42 -16.33
N PHE A 474 -41.38 -24.03 -17.46
CA PHE A 474 -42.80 -23.69 -17.52
C PHE A 474 -43.53 -24.50 -18.59
N GLY A 475 -44.61 -25.17 -18.19
CA GLY A 475 -45.39 -26.06 -19.05
C GLY A 475 -46.76 -25.48 -19.38
N TYR A 476 -47.20 -25.66 -20.63
CA TYR A 476 -48.51 -25.19 -21.10
C TYR A 476 -49.22 -26.21 -21.99
N ASP A 477 -50.53 -26.36 -21.79
CA ASP A 477 -51.41 -27.21 -22.62
C ASP A 477 -52.55 -26.39 -23.26
N ALA A 478 -53.06 -26.84 -24.40
CA ALA A 478 -54.29 -26.30 -24.96
C ALA A 478 -55.50 -26.99 -24.30
N PRO A 479 -56.34 -26.28 -23.53
CA PRO A 479 -57.44 -26.91 -22.80
C PRO A 479 -58.35 -27.73 -23.72
N THR A 480 -58.46 -29.02 -23.45
CA THR A 480 -59.35 -29.92 -24.21
C THR A 480 -60.78 -29.86 -23.68
N GLY A 481 -61.72 -29.43 -24.53
CA GLY A 481 -63.16 -29.44 -24.24
C GLY A 481 -63.87 -30.68 -24.78
N SER A 482 -65.03 -31.01 -24.21
CA SER A 482 -65.95 -32.00 -24.79
C SER A 482 -67.33 -31.40 -25.09
N ILE A 483 -67.90 -31.75 -26.24
CA ILE A 483 -69.25 -31.32 -26.65
C ILE A 483 -70.07 -32.59 -26.91
N GLY A 484 -71.12 -32.80 -26.14
CA GLY A 484 -72.03 -33.93 -26.32
C GLY A 484 -73.14 -33.93 -25.27
N ASP A 485 -74.20 -34.69 -25.57
CA ASP A 485 -75.26 -35.09 -24.63
C ASP A 485 -76.08 -36.24 -25.26
N THR A 486 -77.18 -36.62 -24.64
CA THR A 486 -78.11 -37.64 -25.10
C THR A 486 -79.00 -37.09 -26.21
N ILE A 487 -79.02 -37.75 -27.37
CA ILE A 487 -80.13 -37.60 -28.33
C ILE A 487 -81.30 -38.40 -27.77
N PHE A 488 -82.36 -37.75 -27.30
CA PHE A 488 -83.51 -38.41 -26.67
C PHE A 488 -84.79 -38.30 -27.49
N ARG A 489 -85.73 -39.20 -27.24
CA ARG A 489 -87.08 -39.11 -27.79
C ARG A 489 -87.93 -38.24 -26.86
N ASP A 490 -88.17 -37.01 -27.29
CA ASP A 490 -89.07 -36.06 -26.66
C ASP A 490 -90.54 -36.52 -26.85
N ASP A 491 -91.04 -37.28 -25.87
CA ASP A 491 -92.34 -37.93 -25.90
C ASP A 491 -93.48 -36.96 -25.56
N ASN A 492 -93.17 -35.86 -24.88
CA ASN A 492 -94.15 -34.88 -24.41
C ASN A 492 -94.07 -33.51 -25.14
N ALA A 493 -93.08 -33.32 -26.02
CA ALA A 493 -92.82 -32.15 -26.84
C ALA A 493 -92.45 -30.87 -26.06
N ASP A 494 -91.75 -30.99 -24.93
CA ASP A 494 -91.36 -29.86 -24.09
C ASP A 494 -89.93 -29.34 -24.33
N GLY A 495 -89.11 -30.09 -25.07
CA GLY A 495 -87.73 -29.74 -25.42
C GLY A 495 -86.70 -30.00 -24.33
N ASN A 496 -87.06 -30.65 -23.21
CA ASN A 496 -86.13 -31.11 -22.17
C ASN A 496 -86.09 -32.63 -22.15
N GLN A 497 -84.98 -33.22 -21.71
CA GLN A 497 -84.94 -34.65 -21.48
C GLN A 497 -85.58 -34.98 -20.14
N ASP A 498 -86.74 -35.63 -20.16
CA ASP A 498 -87.47 -36.03 -18.95
C ASP A 498 -87.20 -37.48 -18.52
N ASP A 499 -87.51 -37.78 -17.25
CA ASP A 499 -87.47 -39.13 -16.69
C ASP A 499 -88.38 -40.09 -17.49
N GLY A 500 -87.76 -41.07 -18.16
CA GLY A 500 -88.44 -42.07 -18.99
C GLY A 500 -88.28 -41.86 -20.49
N GLU A 501 -87.69 -40.74 -20.92
CA GLU A 501 -87.38 -40.47 -22.31
C GLU A 501 -86.07 -41.16 -22.71
N ALA A 502 -86.21 -42.23 -23.48
CA ALA A 502 -85.08 -43.06 -23.87
C ALA A 502 -84.18 -42.35 -24.89
N GLY A 503 -82.87 -42.53 -24.73
CA GLY A 503 -81.89 -42.18 -25.74
C GLY A 503 -82.10 -42.95 -27.06
N ILE A 504 -81.79 -42.30 -28.17
CA ILE A 504 -81.91 -42.84 -29.52
C ILE A 504 -80.54 -43.36 -29.96
N SER A 505 -80.40 -44.68 -30.06
CA SER A 505 -79.16 -45.32 -30.49
C SER A 505 -78.94 -45.25 -32.00
N GLY A 506 -77.67 -45.19 -32.43
CA GLY A 506 -77.29 -45.29 -33.84
C GLY A 506 -77.49 -44.03 -34.66
N VAL A 507 -77.70 -42.88 -34.00
CA VAL A 507 -77.74 -41.57 -34.63
C VAL A 507 -76.31 -41.09 -34.87
N GLU A 508 -75.99 -40.75 -36.11
CA GLU A 508 -74.74 -40.07 -36.45
C GLU A 508 -74.85 -38.59 -36.05
N VAL A 509 -73.91 -38.13 -35.22
CA VAL A 509 -73.78 -36.72 -34.83
C VAL A 509 -72.49 -36.19 -35.45
N LYS A 510 -72.60 -35.09 -36.21
CA LYS A 510 -71.44 -34.43 -36.83
C LYS A 510 -71.17 -33.12 -36.10
N LEU A 511 -70.05 -33.06 -35.39
CA LEU A 511 -69.47 -31.80 -34.95
C LEU A 511 -68.74 -31.15 -36.14
N THR A 512 -68.99 -29.87 -36.38
CA THR A 512 -68.28 -29.07 -37.38
C THR A 512 -67.72 -27.86 -36.66
N ASP A 513 -66.41 -27.65 -36.77
CA ASP A 513 -65.74 -26.44 -36.31
C ASP A 513 -65.85 -25.34 -37.37
N LYS A 514 -65.91 -24.09 -36.93
CA LYS A 514 -65.88 -22.91 -37.81
C LYS A 514 -64.48 -22.64 -38.37
N GLY A 515 -63.44 -23.21 -37.78
CA GLY A 515 -62.07 -22.88 -38.13
C GLY A 515 -61.71 -21.43 -37.73
N ALA A 516 -60.50 -21.01 -38.09
CA ALA A 516 -59.89 -19.76 -37.61
C ALA A 516 -60.64 -18.47 -38.03
N ASP A 517 -61.47 -18.50 -39.08
CA ASP A 517 -62.22 -17.33 -39.54
C ASP A 517 -63.56 -17.12 -38.80
N GLY A 518 -63.97 -18.08 -37.97
CA GLY A 518 -65.20 -18.03 -37.20
C GLY A 518 -66.49 -18.16 -38.03
N ILE A 519 -66.40 -18.62 -39.29
CA ILE A 519 -67.53 -18.72 -40.22
C ILE A 519 -67.75 -20.19 -40.63
N PHE A 520 -69.01 -20.65 -40.54
CA PHE A 520 -69.34 -21.99 -41.01
C PHE A 520 -69.39 -22.05 -42.55
N GLY A 521 -68.67 -23.02 -43.13
CA GLY A 521 -68.83 -23.40 -44.53
C GLY A 521 -68.01 -22.57 -45.53
N THR A 522 -66.98 -21.90 -45.06
CA THR A 522 -65.98 -21.16 -45.86
C THR A 522 -64.71 -21.97 -46.11
#